data_AF-A0AAU7EK38-F1
#
_entry.id   AF-A0AAU7EK38-F1
#
_cell.length_a   1.000
_cell.length_b   1.000
_cell.length_c   1.000
_cell.angle_alpha   90.00
_cell.angle_beta   90.00
_cell.angle_gamma   90.00
#
_symmetry.space_group_name_H-M   'P 1'
#
loop_
_entity.id
_entity.type
_entity.pdbx_description
1 polymer ?
#
loop_
_entity_poly.entity_id
_entity_poly.type
_entity_poly.pdbx_seq_one_letter_code
_entity_poly.pdbx_strand_id
1 'polypeptide(L)'
;MGHFNIPKIEQGDQTYDALMKRGLKLPEHSTQIYSNINNDKQYDQIAFLPSLKSNIKANGVFDFDAVLFPDLWQSSVSNFKKYLKYYISDHRPMWIQFEL
;
A
#
# COMPACT_ATOMS: atom_id res chain seq x y z
N MET A 1 -8.80 1.43 -6.45
CA MET A 1 -7.66 1.34 -5.50
C MET A 1 -8.13 1.87 -4.16
N GLY A 2 -7.46 1.52 -3.07
CA GLY A 2 -7.69 2.10 -1.75
C GLY A 2 -7.58 1.05 -0.65
N HIS A 3 -8.09 1.40 0.53
CA HIS A 3 -8.09 0.52 1.68
C HIS A 3 -9.14 -0.60 1.51
N PHE A 4 -8.68 -1.80 1.10
CA PHE A 4 -9.53 -2.97 0.88
C PHE A 4 -9.70 -3.83 2.13
N ASN A 5 -9.03 -3.47 3.24
CA ASN A 5 -9.00 -4.24 4.48
C ASN A 5 -8.45 -5.68 4.31
N ILE A 6 -7.52 -5.89 3.38
CA ILE A 6 -6.88 -7.18 3.17
C ILE A 6 -5.61 -7.25 4.02
N PRO A 7 -5.55 -8.02 5.12
CA PRO A 7 -4.37 -8.06 5.96
C PRO A 7 -3.15 -8.66 5.23
N LYS A 8 -3.40 -9.64 4.34
CA LYS A 8 -2.38 -10.33 3.54
C LYS A 8 -2.94 -10.73 2.17
N ILE A 9 -2.12 -10.58 1.13
CA ILE A 9 -2.47 -10.96 -0.23
C ILE A 9 -2.14 -12.45 -0.44
N GLU A 10 -3.00 -13.32 0.11
CA GLU A 10 -2.86 -14.77 0.04
C GLU A 10 -4.19 -15.47 -0.25
N GLN A 11 -4.11 -16.65 -0.87
CA GLN A 11 -5.29 -17.47 -1.16
C GLN A 11 -5.98 -17.89 0.14
N GLY A 12 -7.31 -17.79 0.17
CA GLY A 12 -8.12 -18.05 1.36
C GLY A 12 -8.58 -16.78 2.09
N ASP A 13 -8.00 -15.61 1.80
CA ASP A 13 -8.61 -14.34 2.18
C ASP A 13 -9.85 -14.07 1.31
N GLN A 14 -10.99 -13.86 1.95
CA GLN A 14 -12.29 -13.74 1.26
C GLN A 14 -12.33 -12.57 0.27
N THR A 15 -11.67 -11.47 0.60
CA THR A 15 -11.67 -10.27 -0.24
C THR A 15 -10.73 -10.47 -1.43
N TYR A 16 -9.53 -10.99 -1.18
CA TYR A 16 -8.58 -11.35 -2.22
C TYR A 16 -9.20 -12.34 -3.23
N ASP A 17 -9.78 -13.44 -2.73
CA ASP A 17 -10.40 -14.47 -3.55
C ASP A 17 -11.58 -13.92 -4.36
N ALA A 18 -12.39 -13.03 -3.77
CA ALA A 18 -13.51 -12.39 -4.44
C ALA A 18 -13.09 -11.44 -5.58
N LEU A 19 -11.94 -10.78 -5.46
CA LEU A 19 -11.36 -9.95 -6.51
C LEU A 19 -10.82 -10.81 -7.65
N MET A 20 -10.06 -11.86 -7.32
CA MET A 20 -9.49 -12.78 -8.31
C MET A 20 -10.57 -13.52 -9.10
N LYS A 21 -11.64 -13.96 -8.43
CA LYS A 21 -12.80 -14.62 -9.07
C LYS A 21 -13.51 -13.72 -10.09
N ARG A 22 -13.47 -12.40 -9.90
CA ARG A 22 -14.03 -11.41 -10.84
C ARG A 22 -13.07 -11.06 -12.00
N GLY A 23 -11.94 -11.74 -12.08
CA GLY A 23 -10.95 -11.54 -13.14
C GLY A 23 -10.03 -10.35 -12.93
N LEU A 24 -10.12 -9.66 -11.79
CA LEU A 24 -9.18 -8.58 -11.45
C LEU A 24 -7.79 -9.14 -11.18
N LYS A 25 -6.79 -8.29 -11.34
CA LYS A 25 -5.39 -8.57 -10.99
C LYS A 25 -4.89 -7.52 -10.03
N LEU A 26 -4.03 -7.93 -9.10
CA LEU A 26 -3.25 -7.03 -8.26
C LEU A 26 -1.87 -6.86 -8.91
N PRO A 27 -1.22 -5.69 -8.77
CA PRO A 27 0.12 -5.50 -9.26
C PRO A 27 1.10 -6.36 -8.47
N GLU A 28 2.17 -6.78 -9.12
CA GLU A 28 3.34 -7.27 -8.38
C GLU A 28 3.88 -6.10 -7.56
N HIS A 29 3.82 -6.21 -6.24
CA HIS A 29 4.26 -5.14 -5.34
C HIS A 29 5.77 -4.92 -5.53
N SER A 30 6.13 -3.87 -6.25
CA SER A 30 7.51 -3.54 -6.61
C SER A 30 8.35 -3.08 -5.41
N THR A 31 7.71 -2.54 -4.36
CA THR A 31 8.40 -1.76 -3.33
C THR A 31 8.79 -2.54 -2.07
N GLN A 32 8.33 -3.77 -1.85
CA GLN A 32 8.45 -4.51 -0.55
C GLN A 32 7.98 -3.72 0.70
N ILE A 33 7.43 -2.51 0.51
CA ILE A 33 6.95 -1.61 1.56
C ILE A 33 5.46 -1.89 1.76
N TYR A 34 5.07 -2.11 3.02
CA TYR A 34 3.69 -2.31 3.42
C TYR A 34 2.90 -1.01 3.35
N SER A 35 1.58 -1.10 3.18
CA SER A 35 0.74 0.09 3.18
C SER A 35 0.53 0.66 4.58
N ASN A 36 0.90 -0.04 5.65
CA ASN A 36 0.79 0.47 7.01
C ASN A 36 2.14 0.77 7.67
N ILE A 37 2.17 1.77 8.56
CA ILE A 37 3.41 2.26 9.19
C ILE A 37 4.07 1.24 10.16
N ASN A 38 3.35 0.17 10.52
CA ASN A 38 3.88 -0.93 11.32
C ASN A 38 4.59 -2.01 10.51
N ASN A 39 4.48 -1.97 9.18
CA ASN A 39 5.13 -2.92 8.27
C ASN A 39 4.70 -4.38 8.47
N ASP A 40 3.41 -4.60 8.72
CA ASP A 40 2.89 -5.95 9.00
C ASP A 40 1.58 -6.28 8.27
N LYS A 41 0.95 -5.32 7.57
CA LYS A 41 -0.34 -5.50 6.89
C LYS A 41 -0.35 -4.86 5.50
N GLN A 42 -1.06 -5.50 4.57
CA GLN A 42 -1.20 -5.06 3.17
C GLN A 42 -2.61 -4.53 2.87
N TYR A 43 -3.13 -3.74 3.81
CA TYR A 43 -4.52 -3.30 3.86
C TYR A 43 -5.02 -2.57 2.61
N ASP A 44 -4.14 -1.85 1.94
CA ASP A 44 -4.46 -1.05 0.76
C ASP A 44 -4.03 -1.80 -0.48
N GLN A 45 -4.90 -1.80 -1.50
CA GLN A 45 -4.68 -2.56 -2.73
C GLN A 45 -5.08 -1.77 -3.97
N ILE A 46 -4.36 -2.07 -5.06
CA ILE A 46 -4.73 -1.68 -6.41
C ILE A 46 -5.19 -2.95 -7.09
N ALA A 47 -6.42 -2.97 -7.57
CA ALA A 47 -6.93 -4.01 -8.44
C ALA A 47 -7.23 -3.39 -9.80
N PHE A 48 -6.83 -4.07 -10.87
CA PHE A 48 -7.03 -3.61 -12.25
C PHE A 48 -7.59 -4.73 -13.13
N LEU A 49 -8.28 -4.32 -14.20
CA LEU A 49 -8.72 -5.23 -15.25
C LEU A 49 -7.50 -5.69 -16.07
N PRO A 50 -7.43 -6.97 -16.50
CA PRO A 50 -6.28 -7.48 -17.26
C PRO A 50 -5.90 -6.65 -18.49
N SER A 51 -6.88 -6.04 -19.16
CA SER A 51 -6.68 -5.17 -20.32
C SER A 51 -5.86 -3.91 -20.03
N LEU A 52 -5.81 -3.46 -18.77
CA LEU A 52 -5.02 -2.29 -18.38
C LEU A 52 -3.56 -2.63 -18.12
N LYS A 53 -3.19 -3.92 -18.02
CA LYS A 53 -1.83 -4.34 -17.60
C LYS A 53 -0.73 -3.76 -18.49
N SER A 54 -0.95 -3.72 -19.81
CA SER A 54 0.02 -3.19 -20.78
C SER A 54 0.30 -1.71 -20.62
N ASN A 55 -0.63 -0.96 -20.01
CA ASN A 55 -0.52 0.48 -19.84
C ASN A 55 0.03 0.85 -18.46
N ILE A 56 0.24 -0.12 -17.56
CA ILE A 56 0.80 0.15 -16.23
C ILE A 56 2.32 0.19 -16.36
N LYS A 57 2.88 1.40 -16.25
CA LYS A 57 4.33 1.62 -16.31
C LYS A 57 5.00 1.34 -14.97
N ALA A 58 4.38 1.80 -13.88
CA ALA A 58 4.88 1.63 -12.54
C ALA A 58 3.75 1.70 -11.52
N ASN A 59 3.98 1.15 -10.33
CA ASN A 59 3.10 1.23 -9.19
C ASN A 59 3.92 1.04 -7.92
N GLY A 60 3.38 1.43 -6.78
CA GLY A 60 4.02 1.17 -5.49
C GLY A 60 3.31 1.82 -4.31
N VAL A 61 3.98 1.73 -3.17
CA VAL A 61 3.64 2.46 -1.95
C VAL A 61 4.56 3.67 -1.83
N PHE A 62 4.01 4.84 -1.50
CA PHE A 62 4.78 6.05 -1.25
C PHE A 62 5.28 6.06 0.19
N ASP A 63 6.58 5.80 0.38
CA ASP A 63 7.23 5.84 1.69
C ASP A 63 7.61 7.28 2.06
N PHE A 64 6.84 7.87 2.96
CA PHE A 64 7.08 9.22 3.48
C PHE A 64 7.73 9.23 4.86
N ASP A 65 8.00 8.06 5.45
CA ASP A 65 8.28 7.92 6.89
C ASP A 65 9.49 8.75 7.33
N ALA A 66 10.59 8.69 6.58
CA ALA A 66 11.82 9.40 6.93
C ALA A 66 11.83 10.88 6.49
N VAL A 67 10.83 11.33 5.74
CA VAL A 67 10.75 12.68 5.17
C VAL A 67 9.90 13.60 6.04
N LEU A 68 8.80 13.07 6.60
CA LEU A 68 7.97 13.81 7.53
C LEU A 68 8.63 13.80 8.91
N PHE A 69 8.75 14.96 9.55
CA PHE A 69 9.29 15.09 10.92
C PHE A 69 10.66 14.39 11.11
N PRO A 70 11.70 14.71 10.32
CA PRO A 70 12.97 13.98 10.31
C PRO A 70 13.65 13.93 11.69
N ASP A 71 13.56 15.00 12.47
CA ASP A 71 14.13 15.05 13.82
C ASP A 71 13.45 14.04 14.76
N LEU A 72 12.14 13.85 14.62
CA LEU A 72 11.38 12.90 15.41
C LEU A 72 11.68 11.46 14.98
N TRP A 73 11.83 11.22 13.67
CA TRP A 73 12.27 9.94 13.12
C TRP A 73 13.62 9.51 13.68
N GLN A 74 14.60 10.42 13.69
CA GLN A 74 15.96 10.15 14.17
C GLN A 74 16.03 9.98 15.70
N SER A 75 15.26 10.75 16.46
CA SER A 75 15.29 10.73 17.92
C SER A 75 14.48 9.60 18.55
N SER A 76 13.31 9.26 18.00
CA SER A 76 12.46 8.19 18.52
C SER A 76 11.43 7.70 17.51
N VAL A 77 11.72 6.57 16.85
CA VAL A 77 10.80 5.91 15.91
C VAL A 77 9.43 5.60 16.55
N SER A 78 9.38 5.25 17.85
CA SER A 78 8.10 4.98 18.53
C SER A 78 7.23 6.23 18.65
N ASN A 79 7.82 7.36 19.07
CA ASN A 79 7.09 8.63 19.16
C ASN A 79 6.75 9.16 17.78
N PHE A 80 7.66 9.00 16.81
CA PHE A 80 7.40 9.28 15.40
C PHE A 80 6.14 8.57 14.91
N LYS A 81 6.04 7.25 15.07
CA LYS A 81 4.86 6.49 14.61
C LYS A 81 3.56 6.96 15.26
N LYS A 82 3.58 7.27 16.57
CA LYS A 82 2.40 7.81 17.28
C LYS A 82 1.98 9.17 16.72
N TYR A 83 2.96 10.07 16.52
CA TYR A 83 2.73 11.40 15.98
C TYR A 83 2.21 11.35 14.55
N LEU A 84 2.86 10.54 13.71
CA LEU A 84 2.48 10.33 12.33
C LEU A 84 1.07 9.76 12.21
N LYS A 85 0.72 8.75 13.03
CA LYS A 85 -0.63 8.20 13.09
C LYS A 85 -1.68 9.25 13.48
N TYR A 86 -1.36 10.13 14.42
CA TYR A 86 -2.32 11.11 14.92
C TYR A 86 -2.53 12.28 13.94
N TYR A 87 -1.44 12.80 13.34
CA TYR A 87 -1.50 14.02 12.53
C TYR A 87 -1.56 13.79 11.01
N ILE A 88 -1.12 12.62 10.52
CA ILE A 88 -1.03 12.32 9.09
C ILE A 88 -1.90 11.11 8.75
N SER A 89 -1.43 9.90 9.06
CA SER A 89 -2.12 8.63 8.83
C SER A 89 -1.28 7.47 9.38
N ASP A 90 -1.91 6.35 9.72
CA ASP A 90 -1.22 5.06 9.90
C ASP A 90 -1.13 4.24 8.59
N HIS A 91 -1.63 4.79 7.48
CA HIS A 91 -1.52 4.25 6.14
C HIS A 91 -0.62 5.13 5.24
N ARG A 92 0.11 4.46 4.35
CA ARG A 92 0.92 5.06 3.29
C ARG A 92 0.10 5.08 2.00
N PRO A 93 0.09 6.19 1.24
CA PRO A 93 -0.54 6.26 -0.07
C PRO A 93 0.01 5.19 -1.00
N MET A 94 -0.87 4.65 -1.81
CA MET A 94 -0.48 3.84 -2.96
C MET A 94 -0.67 4.62 -4.25
N TRP A 95 0.18 4.32 -5.23
CA TRP A 95 0.16 5.01 -6.49
C TRP A 95 0.33 4.04 -7.65
N ILE A 96 -0.14 4.48 -8.81
CA ILE A 96 0.00 3.77 -10.08
C ILE A 96 0.23 4.81 -11.18
N GLN A 97 1.17 4.51 -12.07
CA GLN A 97 1.48 5.32 -13.24
C GLN A 97 1.04 4.57 -14.50
N PHE A 98 0.24 5.26 -15.31
CA PHE A 98 -0.16 4.78 -16.63
C PHE A 98 0.68 5.43 -17.72
N GLU A 99 0.90 4.69 -18.80
CA GLU A 99 1.34 5.18 -20.10
C GLU A 99 0.10 5.26 -20.99
N LEU A 100 -0.25 6.49 -21.38
CA LEU A 100 -1.46 6.85 -22.13
C LEU A 100 -1.11 7.21 -23.57
#